data_AF-A0A7R9VB86-F1
#
_entry.id   AF-A0A7R9VB86-F1
#
_cell.length_a   1.000
_cell.length_b   1.000
_cell.length_c   1.000
_cell.angle_alpha   90.00
_cell.angle_beta   90.00
_cell.angle_gamma   90.00
#
_symmetry.space_group_name_H-M   'P 1'
#
loop_
_entity.id
_entity.type
_entity.pdbx_description
1 polymer ?
#
loop_
_entity_poly.entity_id
_entity_poly.type
_entity_poly.pdbx_seq_one_letter_code
_entity_poly.pdbx_strand_id
1 'polypeptide(L)'
;GEARDEEEPSSRLLRPSYRHLWSLPPTESPHTALSFLGGSSSTGGGGPSSGPGPCLAVACADNSFYLFDPRRRRLSDWSQDLGLPSSEKLPAELTGRQPKGAGAGQQVARRISGEYPTGIASNPGTPNKFLLVSHGFFCAIDLDRPVPPRSDYFPPRHVRARRGRKRPRDSAAAAEAGNNGGGGGKANFTVCLRYSGVLFLDFVGPDEMVAVERPWMAVANGLPEALERRVYGVN
;
A
#
# COMPACT_ATOMS: atom_id res chain seq x y z
N GLY A 1 69.50 20.59 -2.83
CA GLY A 1 68.75 19.33 -2.67
C GLY A 1 67.47 19.67 -1.98
N GLU A 2 66.43 19.99 -2.74
CA GLU A 2 65.09 20.27 -2.25
C GLU A 2 64.33 18.95 -2.15
N ALA A 3 64.03 18.53 -0.92
CA ALA A 3 63.05 17.48 -0.66
C ALA A 3 61.68 18.16 -0.55
N ARG A 4 60.81 17.89 -1.52
CA ARG A 4 59.39 18.23 -1.44
C ARG A 4 58.69 17.12 -0.66
N ASP A 5 58.28 17.44 0.57
CA ASP A 5 57.33 16.63 1.31
C ASP A 5 55.96 16.74 0.62
N GLU A 6 55.59 15.68 -0.11
CA GLU A 6 54.23 15.49 -0.59
C GLU A 6 53.34 15.11 0.59
N GLU A 7 52.68 16.11 1.16
CA GLU A 7 51.63 15.91 2.16
C GLU A 7 50.39 15.33 1.45
N GLU A 8 50.29 14.01 1.45
CA GLU A 8 49.16 13.27 0.90
C GLU A 8 47.90 13.59 1.74
N PRO A 9 46.85 14.23 1.16
CA PRO A 9 45.66 14.56 1.92
C PRO A 9 44.91 13.27 2.22
N SER A 10 45.13 12.77 3.44
CA SER A 10 44.39 11.66 4.06
C SER A 10 42.90 11.91 3.89
N SER A 11 42.35 11.28 2.87
CA SER A 11 40.93 11.14 2.60
C SER A 11 40.31 10.37 3.76
N ARG A 12 39.96 11.08 4.83
CA ARG A 12 39.08 10.59 5.88
C ARG A 12 37.72 10.32 5.25
N LEU A 13 37.61 9.17 4.62
CA LEU A 13 36.36 8.55 4.20
C LEU A 13 35.45 8.61 5.42
N LEU A 14 34.48 9.53 5.38
CA LEU A 14 33.38 9.62 6.32
C LEU A 14 32.64 8.28 6.24
N ARG A 15 33.06 7.29 7.03
CA ARG A 15 32.31 6.05 7.18
C ARG A 15 31.17 6.36 8.13
N PRO A 16 29.93 6.51 7.66
CA PRO A 16 28.80 6.64 8.57
C PRO A 16 28.81 5.46 9.54
N SER A 17 28.79 5.75 10.85
CA SER A 17 28.62 4.72 11.87
C SER A 17 27.15 4.37 11.96
N TYR A 18 26.77 3.21 11.40
CA TYR A 18 25.42 2.70 11.55
C TYR A 18 25.26 2.04 12.92
N ARG A 19 24.22 2.42 13.66
CA ARG A 19 23.85 1.78 14.93
C ARG A 19 22.50 1.11 14.77
N HIS A 20 22.42 -0.15 15.20
CA HIS A 20 21.14 -0.84 15.33
C HIS A 20 20.26 -0.10 16.35
N LEU A 21 19.07 0.33 15.91
CA LEU A 21 18.15 1.09 16.74
C LEU A 21 17.15 0.18 17.45
N TRP A 22 16.52 -0.73 16.71
CA TRP A 22 15.43 -1.57 17.16
C TRP A 22 15.18 -2.72 16.16
N SER A 23 14.60 -3.82 16.65
CA SER A 23 14.11 -4.93 15.85
C SER A 23 12.58 -4.98 15.94
N LEU A 24 11.90 -5.03 14.81
CA LEU A 24 10.44 -5.09 14.78
C LEU A 24 9.95 -6.40 15.40
N PRO A 25 8.83 -6.38 16.15
CA PRO A 25 8.20 -7.60 16.62
C PRO A 25 7.69 -8.42 15.43
N PRO A 26 7.53 -9.75 15.59
CA PRO A 26 6.91 -10.58 14.57
C PRO A 26 5.46 -10.13 14.32
N THR A 27 5.07 -10.11 13.05
CA THR A 27 3.70 -9.84 12.58
C THR A 27 3.02 -11.13 12.16
N GLU A 28 1.71 -11.06 11.87
CA GLU A 28 0.91 -12.21 11.43
C GLU A 28 1.36 -12.81 10.10
N SER A 29 2.01 -12.00 9.27
CA SER A 29 2.47 -12.34 7.92
C SER A 29 3.80 -11.62 7.64
N PRO A 30 4.71 -12.19 6.82
CA PRO A 30 6.01 -11.59 6.53
C PRO A 30 5.91 -10.15 6.01
N HIS A 31 6.85 -9.30 6.41
CA HIS A 31 6.95 -7.93 5.92
C HIS A 31 7.30 -7.91 4.43
N THR A 32 6.61 -7.08 3.66
CA THR A 32 6.84 -6.93 2.21
C THR A 32 7.28 -5.53 1.82
N ALA A 33 6.89 -4.51 2.58
CA ALA A 33 7.32 -3.13 2.38
C ALA A 33 7.37 -2.36 3.70
N LEU A 34 8.28 -1.39 3.78
CA LEU A 34 8.43 -0.50 4.94
C LEU A 34 8.63 0.94 4.45
N SER A 35 8.05 1.91 5.14
CA SER A 35 8.29 3.34 4.85
C SER A 35 8.03 4.20 6.09
N PHE A 36 8.82 5.27 6.25
CA PHE A 36 8.56 6.27 7.29
C PHE A 36 7.50 7.26 6.80
N LEU A 37 6.44 7.43 7.59
CA LEU A 37 5.40 8.44 7.39
C LEU A 37 5.77 9.74 8.12
N GLY A 38 5.35 10.88 7.57
CA GLY A 38 5.49 12.18 8.25
C GLY A 38 6.88 12.82 8.19
N GLY A 39 7.69 12.46 7.19
CA GLY A 39 9.09 12.87 7.07
C GLY A 39 9.35 14.23 6.39
N SER A 40 8.42 15.19 6.38
CA SER A 40 8.81 16.54 5.96
C SER A 40 9.63 17.18 7.08
N SER A 41 10.95 17.03 6.95
CA SER A 41 11.92 17.75 7.74
C SER A 41 11.74 19.25 7.49
N SER A 42 10.90 19.91 8.29
CA SER A 42 11.01 21.35 8.50
C SER A 42 12.34 21.61 9.20
N THR A 43 13.40 21.70 8.40
CA THR A 43 14.78 21.99 8.82
C THR A 43 14.97 23.45 9.26
N GLY A 44 13.91 24.19 9.55
CA GLY A 44 14.01 25.60 9.94
C GLY A 44 12.94 25.99 10.96
N GLY A 45 13.29 25.92 12.25
CA GLY A 45 12.49 26.53 13.32
C GLY A 45 12.48 25.67 14.57
N GLY A 46 13.40 25.96 15.51
CA GLY A 46 13.55 25.28 16.81
C GLY A 46 12.41 25.52 17.80
N GLY A 47 11.16 25.29 17.37
CA GLY A 47 10.03 25.18 18.28
C GLY A 47 9.88 23.75 18.80
N PRO A 48 9.33 23.55 20.01
CA PRO A 48 8.93 22.23 20.48
C PRO A 48 7.80 21.73 19.57
N SER A 49 8.17 20.97 18.53
CA SER A 49 7.23 20.36 17.60
C SER A 49 6.43 19.31 18.36
N SER A 50 5.25 19.69 18.83
CA SER A 50 4.23 18.78 19.38
C SER A 50 3.58 17.91 18.30
N GLY A 51 4.17 17.86 17.10
CA GLY A 51 3.73 17.00 16.02
C GLY A 51 4.04 15.53 16.32
N PRO A 52 3.25 14.60 15.76
CA PRO A 52 3.52 13.18 15.88
C PRO A 52 4.94 12.88 15.38
N GLY A 53 5.70 12.13 16.18
CA GLY A 53 7.05 11.71 15.81
C GLY A 53 7.05 10.85 14.53
N PRO A 54 8.24 10.53 13.98
CA PRO A 54 8.33 9.70 12.78
C PRO A 54 7.62 8.37 13.02
N CYS A 55 6.69 8.00 12.15
CA CYS A 55 5.97 6.74 12.24
C CYS A 55 6.47 5.78 11.17
N LEU A 56 6.74 4.53 11.51
CA LEU A 56 7.16 3.50 10.56
C LEU A 56 5.96 2.66 10.15
N ALA A 57 5.52 2.79 8.91
CA ALA A 57 4.53 1.90 8.32
C ALA A 57 5.20 0.63 7.80
N VAL A 58 4.59 -0.52 8.11
CA VAL A 58 5.06 -1.85 7.74
C VAL A 58 3.89 -2.59 7.11
N ALA A 59 4.03 -2.96 5.85
CA ALA A 59 3.07 -3.77 5.10
C ALA A 59 3.47 -5.24 5.12
N CYS A 60 2.47 -6.12 5.11
CA CYS A 60 2.64 -7.56 5.19
C CYS A 60 2.06 -8.29 3.96
N ALA A 61 2.50 -9.53 3.74
CA ALA A 61 2.12 -10.32 2.56
C ALA A 61 0.63 -10.68 2.46
N ASP A 62 -0.14 -10.52 3.54
CA ASP A 62 -1.59 -10.71 3.58
C ASP A 62 -2.38 -9.40 3.38
N ASN A 63 -1.70 -8.33 2.93
CA ASN A 63 -2.21 -6.96 2.78
C ASN A 63 -2.64 -6.29 4.10
N SER A 64 -2.27 -6.87 5.25
CA SER A 64 -2.31 -6.14 6.51
C SER A 64 -1.16 -5.15 6.60
N PHE A 65 -1.29 -4.18 7.51
CA PHE A 65 -0.21 -3.25 7.82
C PHE A 65 -0.26 -2.85 9.29
N TYR A 66 0.89 -2.39 9.77
CA TYR A 66 1.09 -1.90 11.12
C TYR A 66 1.86 -0.59 11.07
N LEU A 67 1.53 0.29 12.00
CA LEU A 67 2.21 1.54 12.23
C LEU A 67 2.96 1.43 13.54
N PHE A 68 4.26 1.65 13.52
CA PHE A 68 5.12 1.63 14.70
C PHE A 68 5.66 3.02 15.02
N ASP A 69 5.81 3.30 16.30
CA ASP A 69 6.61 4.42 16.78
C ASP A 69 8.03 3.88 17.09
N PRO A 70 9.03 4.14 16.22
CA PRO A 70 10.40 3.66 16.39
C PRO A 70 11.12 4.30 17.58
N ARG A 71 10.68 5.48 18.05
CA ARG A 71 11.27 6.15 19.23
C ARG A 71 10.78 5.48 20.51
N ARG A 72 9.47 5.18 20.56
CA ARG A 72 8.85 4.47 21.69
C ARG A 72 8.97 2.95 21.60
N ARG A 73 9.47 2.41 20.47
CA ARG A 73 9.66 0.97 20.20
C ARG A 73 8.38 0.16 20.43
N ARG A 74 7.24 0.70 19.99
CA ARG A 74 5.91 0.10 20.16
C ARG A 74 5.02 0.36 18.95
N LEU A 75 3.88 -0.34 18.87
CA LEU A 75 2.83 0.01 17.92
C LEU A 75 2.33 1.43 18.19
N SER A 76 2.03 2.18 17.13
CA SER A 76 1.33 3.46 17.23
C SER A 76 -0.03 3.26 17.87
N ASP A 77 -0.58 4.34 18.44
CA ASP A 77 -1.88 4.30 19.10
C ASP A 77 -2.99 3.88 18.10
N TRP A 78 -2.92 4.32 16.83
CA TRP A 78 -3.83 3.89 15.76
C TRP A 78 -3.83 2.37 15.53
N SER A 79 -2.64 1.75 15.47
CA SER A 79 -2.55 0.28 15.29
C SER A 79 -2.91 -0.50 16.55
N GLN A 80 -2.73 0.09 17.74
CA GLN A 80 -3.20 -0.51 18.99
C GLN A 80 -4.73 -0.49 19.07
N ASP A 81 -5.35 0.63 18.72
CA ASP A 81 -6.81 0.82 18.71
C ASP A 81 -7.50 -0.10 17.68
N LEU A 82 -6.85 -0.31 16.53
CA LEU A 82 -7.32 -1.29 15.55
C LEU A 82 -7.38 -2.70 16.16
N GLY A 83 -6.42 -3.02 17.03
CA GLY A 83 -6.27 -4.32 17.67
C GLY A 83 -5.52 -5.34 16.82
N LEU A 84 -5.13 -6.44 17.46
CA LEU A 84 -4.47 -7.58 16.85
C LEU A 84 -5.43 -8.80 16.86
N PRO A 85 -5.53 -9.59 15.78
CA PRO A 85 -4.83 -9.41 14.52
C PRO A 85 -5.40 -8.27 13.64
N SER A 86 -4.54 -7.43 13.05
CA SER A 86 -4.99 -6.26 12.26
C SER A 86 -5.74 -6.69 11.00
N SER A 87 -5.33 -7.81 10.43
CA SER A 87 -5.97 -8.40 9.26
C SER A 87 -7.43 -8.81 9.51
N GLU A 88 -7.86 -9.09 10.76
CA GLU A 88 -9.28 -9.34 11.10
C GLU A 88 -10.17 -8.10 11.06
N LYS A 89 -9.56 -6.92 11.16
CA LYS A 89 -10.25 -5.65 11.35
C LYS A 89 -10.24 -4.79 10.09
N LEU A 90 -9.28 -5.03 9.20
CA LEU A 90 -9.21 -4.39 7.89
C LEU A 90 -10.29 -4.90 6.93
N PRO A 91 -10.70 -4.08 5.94
CA PRO A 91 -11.69 -4.48 4.95
C PRO A 91 -11.32 -5.80 4.25
N ALA A 92 -12.28 -6.71 4.15
CA ALA A 92 -12.06 -8.04 3.55
C ALA A 92 -11.62 -7.96 2.08
N GLU A 93 -11.99 -6.87 1.39
CA GLU A 93 -11.55 -6.55 0.04
C GLU A 93 -10.02 -6.44 -0.08
N LEU A 94 -9.35 -5.94 0.97
CA LEU A 94 -7.92 -5.73 1.03
C LEU A 94 -7.18 -7.01 1.45
N THR A 95 -7.61 -7.61 2.56
CA THR A 95 -6.94 -8.79 3.17
C THR A 95 -7.27 -10.10 2.44
N GLY A 96 -8.25 -10.07 1.54
CA GLY A 96 -8.69 -11.24 0.80
C GLY A 96 -9.28 -12.34 1.69
N ARG A 97 -9.80 -11.95 2.86
CA ARG A 97 -10.43 -12.85 3.83
C ARG A 97 -11.82 -13.26 3.35
N GLN A 98 -12.14 -14.54 3.53
CA GLN A 98 -13.52 -14.99 3.51
C GLN A 98 -14.17 -14.56 4.83
N PRO A 99 -15.36 -13.93 4.83
CA PRO A 99 -16.09 -13.69 6.07
C PRO A 99 -16.30 -15.03 6.79
N LYS A 100 -15.95 -15.09 8.09
CA LYS A 100 -16.26 -16.25 8.93
C LYS A 100 -17.78 -16.47 8.87
N GLY A 101 -18.22 -17.64 8.38
CA GLY A 101 -19.64 -17.97 8.20
C GLY A 101 -20.20 -17.81 6.78
N ALA A 102 -19.40 -17.36 5.81
CA ALA A 102 -19.78 -17.48 4.40
C ALA A 102 -19.82 -18.97 4.03
N GLY A 103 -21.02 -19.54 3.90
CA GLY A 103 -21.20 -20.95 3.53
C GLY A 103 -20.53 -21.27 2.19
N ALA A 104 -20.23 -22.54 1.94
CA ALA A 104 -19.48 -23.05 0.79
C ALA A 104 -20.01 -22.68 -0.62
N GLY A 105 -21.11 -21.94 -0.73
CA GLY A 105 -21.66 -21.41 -1.99
C GLY A 105 -21.65 -19.88 -2.13
N GLN A 106 -21.23 -19.14 -1.09
CA GLN A 106 -21.15 -17.69 -1.15
C GLN A 106 -19.80 -17.30 -1.75
N GLN A 107 -19.81 -16.99 -3.06
CA GLN A 107 -18.68 -16.35 -3.73
C GLN A 107 -18.46 -14.98 -3.08
N VAL A 108 -17.60 -14.95 -2.07
CA VAL A 108 -17.06 -13.73 -1.48
C VAL A 108 -16.35 -12.97 -2.58
N ALA A 109 -16.41 -11.63 -2.49
CA ALA A 109 -15.68 -10.74 -3.36
C ALA A 109 -14.31 -11.32 -3.68
N ARG A 110 -14.16 -11.81 -4.93
CA ARG A 110 -12.90 -12.42 -5.36
C ARG A 110 -11.83 -11.42 -4.97
N ARG A 111 -10.86 -11.91 -4.18
CA ARG A 111 -9.68 -11.17 -3.76
C ARG A 111 -9.27 -10.23 -4.90
N ILE A 112 -8.73 -9.07 -4.59
CA ILE A 112 -7.86 -8.38 -5.57
C ILE A 112 -6.67 -9.30 -5.97
N SER A 113 -6.59 -10.49 -5.35
CA SER A 113 -6.18 -11.82 -5.86
C SER A 113 -4.70 -11.98 -6.12
N GLY A 114 -4.04 -12.52 -5.10
CA GLY A 114 -2.68 -13.05 -5.16
C GLY A 114 -1.60 -11.99 -5.02
N GLU A 115 -1.99 -10.72 -5.06
CA GLU A 115 -1.09 -9.60 -4.91
C GLU A 115 -0.88 -9.26 -3.43
N TYR A 116 0.37 -8.92 -3.09
CA TYR A 116 0.78 -8.40 -1.79
C TYR A 116 1.37 -7.00 -1.98
N PRO A 117 1.41 -6.16 -0.93
CA PRO A 117 1.96 -4.83 -1.05
C PRO A 117 3.45 -4.88 -1.37
N THR A 118 3.89 -4.14 -2.37
CA THR A 118 5.30 -4.03 -2.77
C THR A 118 5.90 -2.68 -2.39
N GLY A 119 5.08 -1.72 -1.99
CA GLY A 119 5.54 -0.39 -1.60
C GLY A 119 4.56 0.34 -0.70
N ILE A 120 5.06 1.40 -0.07
CA ILE A 120 4.27 2.37 0.70
C ILE A 120 4.72 3.76 0.25
N ALA A 121 3.78 4.59 -0.18
CA ALA A 121 4.04 5.98 -0.55
C ALA A 121 3.33 6.93 0.40
N SER A 122 4.04 7.90 0.98
CA SER A 122 3.48 8.91 1.88
C SER A 122 3.28 10.21 1.14
N ASN A 123 2.10 10.81 1.26
CA ASN A 123 1.86 12.12 0.64
C ASN A 123 2.46 13.22 1.55
N PRO A 124 3.42 14.03 1.07
CA PRO A 124 4.00 15.11 1.87
C PRO A 124 3.00 16.23 2.23
N GLY A 125 1.96 16.42 1.43
CA GLY A 125 0.86 17.37 1.68
C GLY A 125 -0.18 16.88 2.68
N THR A 126 -0.25 15.57 2.92
CA THR A 126 -1.17 14.96 3.89
C THR A 126 -0.48 13.85 4.68
N PRO A 127 0.25 14.17 5.75
CA PRO A 127 1.12 13.21 6.46
C PRO A 127 0.35 12.06 7.12
N ASN A 128 -0.94 12.24 7.40
CA ASN A 128 -1.83 11.20 7.92
C ASN A 128 -2.40 10.29 6.83
N LYS A 129 -1.99 10.48 5.57
CA LYS A 129 -2.42 9.67 4.44
C LYS A 129 -1.23 9.02 3.78
N PHE A 130 -1.42 7.77 3.40
CA PHE A 130 -0.44 7.04 2.62
C PHE A 130 -1.14 6.07 1.69
N LEU A 131 -0.36 5.57 0.73
CA LEU A 131 -0.79 4.59 -0.25
C LEU A 131 -0.10 3.28 0.06
N LEU A 132 -0.89 2.22 0.21
CA LEU A 132 -0.41 0.86 0.18
C LEU A 132 -0.38 0.40 -1.27
N VAL A 133 0.81 0.17 -1.82
CA VAL A 133 1.01 -0.06 -3.25
C VAL A 133 1.22 -1.53 -3.53
N SER A 134 0.56 -2.05 -4.55
CA SER A 134 0.82 -3.37 -5.12
C SER A 134 0.89 -3.26 -6.66
N HIS A 135 1.11 -4.39 -7.33
CA HIS A 135 1.29 -4.42 -8.79
C HIS A 135 0.00 -4.10 -9.59
N GLY A 136 -1.16 -4.47 -9.09
CA GLY A 136 -2.44 -4.32 -9.78
C GLY A 136 -3.42 -3.40 -9.05
N PHE A 137 -3.03 -2.83 -7.92
CA PHE A 137 -3.82 -1.83 -7.21
C PHE A 137 -2.95 -0.98 -6.30
N PHE A 138 -3.48 0.14 -5.86
CA PHE A 138 -3.03 0.76 -4.62
C PHE A 138 -4.24 1.12 -3.75
N CYS A 139 -4.06 1.14 -2.44
CA CYS A 139 -5.09 1.52 -1.48
C CYS A 139 -4.68 2.84 -0.81
N ALA A 140 -5.50 3.87 -0.97
CA ALA A 140 -5.36 5.10 -0.20
C ALA A 140 -5.97 4.91 1.19
N ILE A 141 -5.21 5.25 2.23
CA ILE A 141 -5.56 5.07 3.64
C ILE A 141 -5.46 6.44 4.33
N ASP A 142 -6.48 6.79 5.13
CA ASP A 142 -6.58 8.03 5.89
C ASP A 142 -6.60 7.74 7.41
N LEU A 143 -5.48 7.96 8.08
CA LEU A 143 -5.28 7.60 9.47
C LEU A 143 -6.10 8.43 10.46
N ASP A 144 -6.66 9.57 10.01
CA ASP A 144 -7.55 10.41 10.83
C ASP A 144 -8.97 9.84 10.91
N ARG A 145 -9.25 8.74 10.20
CA ARG A 145 -10.58 8.13 10.12
C ARG A 145 -10.56 6.71 10.67
N PRO A 146 -11.69 6.21 11.22
CA PRO A 146 -11.79 4.82 11.65
C PRO A 146 -11.77 3.87 10.45
N VAL A 147 -11.39 2.61 10.68
CA VAL A 147 -11.41 1.57 9.65
C VAL A 147 -12.86 1.24 9.27
N PRO A 148 -13.25 1.33 7.99
CA PRO A 148 -14.60 1.09 7.56
C PRO A 148 -14.85 -0.43 7.40
N PRO A 149 -16.10 -0.89 7.45
CA PRO A 149 -16.42 -2.30 7.21
C PRO A 149 -16.11 -2.76 5.78
N ARG A 150 -16.05 -1.82 4.82
CA ARG A 150 -15.76 -2.05 3.40
C ARG A 150 -14.93 -0.91 2.83
N SER A 151 -14.11 -1.23 1.83
CA SER A 151 -13.38 -0.22 1.07
C SER A 151 -14.22 0.35 -0.08
N ASP A 152 -14.00 1.62 -0.40
CA ASP A 152 -14.44 2.21 -1.66
C ASP A 152 -13.52 1.82 -2.80
N TYR A 153 -14.01 1.97 -4.04
CA TYR A 153 -13.27 1.63 -5.25
C TYR A 153 -13.20 2.80 -6.23
N PHE A 154 -12.03 2.96 -6.83
CA PHE A 154 -11.82 3.88 -7.94
C PHE A 154 -11.24 3.14 -9.16
N PRO A 155 -11.85 3.25 -10.35
CA PRO A 155 -13.16 3.86 -10.60
C PRO A 155 -14.30 3.01 -9.99
N PRO A 156 -15.45 3.61 -9.60
CA PRO A 156 -16.54 2.91 -8.89
C PRO A 156 -17.14 1.70 -9.62
N ARG A 157 -17.00 1.62 -10.94
CA ARG A 157 -17.56 0.54 -11.78
C ARG A 157 -16.50 -0.39 -12.36
N HIS A 158 -15.31 -0.46 -11.75
CA HIS A 158 -14.23 -1.29 -12.23
C HIS A 158 -14.63 -2.77 -12.34
N VAL A 159 -14.23 -3.46 -13.41
CA VAL A 159 -14.61 -4.86 -13.67
C VAL A 159 -14.17 -5.79 -12.53
N ARG A 160 -12.97 -5.56 -11.97
CA ARG A 160 -12.47 -6.30 -10.80
C ARG A 160 -13.32 -6.08 -9.55
N ALA A 161 -13.85 -4.87 -9.33
CA ALA A 161 -14.74 -4.58 -8.21
C ALA A 161 -16.14 -5.23 -8.37
N ARG A 162 -16.61 -5.36 -9.62
CA ARG A 162 -17.93 -5.95 -9.93
C ARG A 162 -17.99 -7.46 -9.75
N ARG A 163 -16.88 -8.17 -9.98
CA ARG A 163 -16.81 -9.65 -9.90
C ARG A 163 -17.17 -10.22 -8.52
N GLY A 164 -17.25 -9.38 -7.48
CA GLY A 164 -17.62 -9.79 -6.13
C GLY A 164 -19.08 -9.59 -5.73
N ARG A 165 -19.86 -8.82 -6.49
CA ARG A 165 -21.27 -8.54 -6.14
C ARG A 165 -22.17 -9.47 -6.94
N LYS A 166 -22.52 -10.64 -6.39
CA LYS A 166 -23.71 -11.36 -6.87
C LYS A 166 -24.89 -10.39 -6.71
N ARG A 167 -25.44 -9.91 -7.82
CA ARG A 167 -26.70 -9.19 -7.80
C ARG A 167 -27.74 -10.13 -7.17
N PRO A 168 -28.44 -9.75 -6.09
CA PRO A 168 -29.62 -10.50 -5.69
C PRO A 168 -30.55 -10.55 -6.91
N ARG A 169 -30.89 -11.76 -7.36
CA ARG A 169 -31.56 -11.99 -8.65
C ARG A 169 -33.04 -11.56 -8.63
N ASP A 170 -33.58 -11.19 -7.47
CA ASP A 170 -35.03 -11.07 -7.27
C ASP A 170 -35.47 -9.69 -6.74
N SER A 171 -34.93 -8.60 -7.30
CA SER A 171 -35.53 -7.26 -7.11
C SER A 171 -35.25 -6.32 -8.27
N ALA A 172 -35.95 -6.56 -9.38
CA ALA A 172 -36.03 -5.62 -10.51
C ALA A 172 -36.67 -4.25 -10.14
N ALA A 173 -37.14 -4.08 -8.90
CA ALA A 173 -37.81 -2.86 -8.42
C ALA A 173 -36.90 -1.87 -7.66
N ALA A 174 -35.62 -2.18 -7.40
CA ALA A 174 -34.71 -1.32 -6.62
C ALA A 174 -33.59 -0.66 -7.45
N ALA A 175 -33.68 -0.68 -8.78
CA ALA A 175 -32.62 -0.20 -9.67
C ALA A 175 -32.58 1.33 -9.86
N GLU A 176 -33.57 2.08 -9.38
CA GLU A 176 -33.68 3.54 -9.57
C GLU A 176 -33.22 4.38 -8.36
N ALA A 177 -32.89 3.76 -7.21
CA ALA A 177 -32.54 4.50 -5.98
C ALA A 177 -31.03 4.55 -5.64
N GLY A 178 -30.16 4.04 -6.51
CA GLY A 178 -28.72 3.87 -6.21
C GLY A 178 -27.79 4.93 -6.81
N ASN A 179 -28.30 5.92 -7.54
CA ASN A 179 -27.49 6.97 -8.15
C ASN A 179 -27.56 8.27 -7.32
N ASN A 180 -27.36 8.15 -6.01
CA ASN A 180 -27.18 9.31 -5.13
C ASN A 180 -25.74 9.81 -5.27
N GLY A 181 -25.48 10.57 -6.33
CA GLY A 181 -24.33 11.45 -6.46
C GLY A 181 -24.43 12.67 -5.55
N GLY A 182 -24.60 12.48 -4.25
CA GLY A 182 -24.84 13.58 -3.31
C GLY A 182 -24.26 13.32 -1.92
N GLY A 183 -23.10 13.94 -1.63
CA GLY A 183 -22.74 14.43 -0.29
C GLY A 183 -21.86 13.57 0.63
N GLY A 184 -21.41 12.38 0.23
CA GLY A 184 -20.84 11.38 1.16
C GLY A 184 -19.35 11.54 1.47
N GLY A 185 -18.99 11.63 2.75
CA GLY A 185 -17.60 11.69 3.22
C GLY A 185 -16.74 10.55 2.66
N LYS A 186 -15.58 10.89 2.08
CA LYS A 186 -14.61 9.93 1.52
C LYS A 186 -14.36 8.79 2.50
N ALA A 187 -14.55 7.53 2.11
CA ALA A 187 -14.18 6.42 2.98
C ALA A 187 -12.67 6.48 3.30
N ASN A 188 -12.30 6.02 4.50
CA ASN A 188 -10.90 5.94 4.92
C ASN A 188 -10.07 5.08 3.94
N PHE A 189 -10.65 4.01 3.42
CA PHE A 189 -10.00 3.08 2.51
C PHE A 189 -10.57 3.22 1.10
N THR A 190 -9.74 3.66 0.16
CA THR A 190 -10.12 3.71 -1.26
C THR A 190 -9.13 2.90 -2.09
N VAL A 191 -9.61 1.81 -2.68
CA VAL A 191 -8.83 0.95 -3.57
C VAL A 191 -8.89 1.50 -5.00
N CYS A 192 -7.75 1.95 -5.52
CA CYS A 192 -7.59 2.32 -6.90
C CYS A 192 -7.18 1.10 -7.75
N LEU A 193 -8.02 0.76 -8.72
CA LEU A 193 -7.84 -0.36 -9.66
C LEU A 193 -7.58 0.12 -11.10
N ARG A 194 -7.44 1.44 -11.30
CA ARG A 194 -7.21 2.04 -12.63
C ARG A 194 -5.87 1.62 -13.23
N TYR A 195 -4.87 1.42 -12.38
CA TYR A 195 -3.49 1.16 -12.76
C TYR A 195 -3.21 -0.34 -12.72
N SER A 196 -2.41 -0.83 -13.65
CA SER A 196 -2.06 -2.26 -13.75
C SER A 196 -0.61 -2.45 -14.17
N GLY A 197 0.08 -3.37 -13.50
CA GLY A 197 1.52 -3.55 -13.71
C GLY A 197 2.33 -2.39 -13.13
N VAL A 198 1.90 -1.84 -12.00
CA VAL A 198 2.62 -0.79 -11.27
C VAL A 198 3.97 -1.35 -10.82
N LEU A 199 5.04 -0.68 -11.25
CA LEU A 199 6.43 -0.97 -10.85
C LEU A 199 6.88 -0.04 -9.73
N PHE A 200 6.47 1.22 -9.80
CA PHE A 200 6.82 2.26 -8.85
C PHE A 200 5.67 3.26 -8.73
N LEU A 201 5.41 3.73 -7.52
CA LEU A 201 4.42 4.75 -7.25
C LEU A 201 4.87 5.56 -6.04
N ASP A 202 4.96 6.88 -6.20
CA ASP A 202 5.35 7.79 -5.12
C ASP A 202 4.84 9.21 -5.38
N PHE A 203 4.95 10.07 -4.37
CA PHE A 203 4.63 11.49 -4.46
C PHE A 203 5.86 12.30 -4.84
N VAL A 204 5.72 13.16 -5.84
CA VAL A 204 6.75 14.16 -6.21
C VAL A 204 6.43 15.54 -5.61
N GLY A 205 5.19 15.73 -5.15
CA GLY A 205 4.73 16.91 -4.44
C GLY A 205 3.45 16.65 -3.63
N PRO A 206 2.92 17.67 -2.92
CA PRO A 206 1.71 17.55 -2.11
C PRO A 206 0.47 17.06 -2.87
N ASP A 207 0.33 17.49 -4.13
CA ASP A 207 -0.81 17.19 -5.00
C ASP A 207 -0.40 16.42 -6.27
N GLU A 208 0.85 15.96 -6.31
CA GLU A 208 1.45 15.36 -7.50
C GLU A 208 2.05 13.99 -7.17
N MET A 209 1.58 12.98 -7.90
CA MET A 209 2.00 11.59 -7.75
C MET A 209 2.48 11.05 -9.09
N VAL A 210 3.58 10.32 -9.07
CA VAL A 210 4.09 9.58 -10.22
C VAL A 210 3.72 8.10 -10.08
N ALA A 211 3.22 7.51 -11.15
CA ALA A 211 2.99 6.07 -11.25
C ALA A 211 3.70 5.56 -12.50
N VAL A 212 4.63 4.62 -12.32
CA VAL A 212 5.36 3.96 -13.40
C VAL A 212 4.76 2.59 -13.61
N GLU A 213 4.20 2.37 -14.80
CA GLU A 213 3.57 1.10 -15.18
C GLU A 213 4.38 0.36 -16.23
N ARG A 214 4.28 -0.97 -16.23
CA ARG A 214 4.73 -1.80 -17.33
C ARG A 214 3.51 -2.38 -18.06
N PRO A 215 3.11 -1.80 -19.21
CA PRO A 215 1.97 -2.31 -19.95
C PRO A 215 2.29 -3.70 -20.49
N TRP A 216 1.67 -4.74 -19.92
CA TRP A 216 1.92 -6.14 -20.30
C TRP A 216 1.78 -6.36 -21.81
N MET A 217 0.82 -5.71 -22.47
CA MET A 217 0.63 -5.83 -23.91
C MET A 217 1.82 -5.29 -24.72
N ALA A 218 2.48 -4.22 -24.27
CA ALA A 218 3.67 -3.73 -24.96
C ALA A 218 4.85 -4.70 -24.80
N VAL A 219 4.96 -5.33 -23.62
CA VAL A 219 5.98 -6.36 -23.38
C VAL A 219 5.70 -7.58 -24.26
N ALA A 220 4.45 -8.06 -24.27
CA ALA A 220 4.04 -9.22 -25.06
C ALA A 220 4.26 -9.00 -26.55
N ASN A 221 3.95 -7.82 -27.07
CA ASN A 221 4.16 -7.48 -28.48
C ASN A 221 5.64 -7.30 -28.85
N GLY A 222 6.52 -7.01 -27.88
CA GLY A 222 7.96 -6.91 -28.08
C GLY A 222 8.70 -8.25 -27.96
N LEU A 223 8.03 -9.30 -27.47
CA LEU A 223 8.58 -10.65 -27.54
C LEU A 223 8.52 -11.12 -29.00
N PRO A 224 9.51 -11.90 -29.47
CA PRO A 224 9.43 -12.51 -30.80
C PRO A 224 8.10 -13.26 -30.92
N GLU A 225 7.51 -13.25 -32.12
CA GLU A 225 6.31 -14.03 -32.44
C GLU A 225 6.51 -15.42 -31.87
N ALA A 226 5.48 -15.96 -31.20
CA ALA A 226 5.59 -17.21 -30.44
C ALA A 226 5.92 -18.37 -31.38
N LEU A 227 7.18 -18.49 -31.77
CA LEU A 227 7.78 -19.50 -32.62
C LEU A 227 7.62 -20.80 -31.85
N GLU A 228 6.59 -21.54 -32.25
CA GLU A 228 6.35 -22.95 -31.96
C GLU A 228 6.56 -23.32 -30.48
N ARG A 229 5.54 -23.08 -29.65
CA ARG A 229 5.39 -23.89 -28.44
C ARG A 229 5.24 -25.34 -28.89
N ARG A 230 6.33 -26.12 -28.84
CA ARG A 230 6.27 -27.58 -28.90
C ARG A 230 5.29 -28.03 -27.83
N VAL A 231 4.14 -28.53 -28.27
CA VAL A 231 3.19 -29.21 -27.40
C VAL A 231 3.86 -30.53 -27.01
N TYR A 232 4.59 -30.53 -25.91
CA TYR A 232 5.04 -31.77 -25.28
C TYR A 232 3.81 -32.42 -24.64
N GLY A 233 3.27 -33.47 -25.28
CA GLY A 233 2.16 -34.24 -24.69
C GLY A 233 1.11 -34.81 -25.64
N VAL A 234 1.38 -34.99 -26.94
CA VAL A 234 0.58 -35.93 -27.75
C VAL A 234 1.26 -37.29 -27.69
N ASN A 235 0.85 -38.10 -26.71
CA ASN A 235 0.97 -39.56 -26.71
C ASN A 235 -0.36 -40.12 -26.22
#